data_AF-A0AAV0AUG2-F1
#
_entry.id   AF-A0AAV0AUG2-F1
#
_cell.length_a   1.000
_cell.length_b   1.000
_cell.length_c   1.000
_cell.angle_alpha   90.00
_cell.angle_beta   90.00
_cell.angle_gamma   90.00
#
_symmetry.space_group_name_H-M   'P 1'
#
loop_
_entity.id
_entity.type
_entity.pdbx_description
1 polymer ?
#
loop_
_entity_poly.entity_id
_entity_poly.type
_entity_poly.pdbx_seq_one_letter_code
_entity_poly.pdbx_strand_id
1 'polypeptide(L)'
;MVFLPEALDFITRSELYPSIVKSVKDSKFLKGFRESAREFGCWISDSFSVKSNTSNIILNNVGQLICYNVRFAEPAIIHHNCGANILSYPSAFTIRTGGAHWETLLKARAIETQCYVIGAAQVGTHIEVPMMASWRHSMIVDPWGTILSRVPDDIPSIPPPSADEDEEWSTSFAIADIDLKSLENLRRSMPIFEQRQYDIYPKLD
;
A
#
# COMPACT_ATOMS: atom_id res chain seq x y z
N MET A 1 -6.03 5.92 8.58
CA MET A 1 -5.04 4.82 8.53
C MET A 1 -3.70 5.41 8.10
N VAL A 2 -2.57 5.02 8.70
CA VAL A 2 -1.24 5.53 8.31
C VAL A 2 -0.41 4.38 7.73
N PHE A 3 0.05 4.54 6.49
CA PHE A 3 0.97 3.59 5.83
C PHE A 3 2.34 4.24 5.70
N LEU A 4 3.36 3.53 6.18
CA LEU A 4 4.75 3.96 6.02
C LEU A 4 5.22 3.65 4.59
N PRO A 5 5.93 4.57 3.91
CA PRO A 5 6.39 4.40 2.53
C PRO A 5 7.50 3.35 2.37
N GLU A 6 8.05 2.86 3.48
CA GLU A 6 9.15 1.90 3.46
C GLU A 6 8.63 0.46 3.27
N ALA A 7 8.20 0.14 2.05
CA ALA A 7 8.20 -1.23 1.57
C ALA A 7 9.66 -1.70 1.45
N LEU A 8 10.30 -2.03 2.58
CA LEU A 8 11.71 -2.40 2.66
C LEU A 8 11.90 -3.89 2.27
N ASP A 9 11.63 -4.21 1.00
CA ASP A 9 12.05 -5.49 0.41
C ASP A 9 13.40 -5.28 -0.30
N PHE A 10 14.49 -5.75 0.32
CA PHE A 10 15.80 -5.87 -0.30
C PHE A 10 16.14 -7.34 -0.51
N ILE A 11 16.45 -7.74 -1.75
CA ILE A 11 17.01 -9.05 -2.06
C ILE A 11 18.51 -8.87 -2.28
N THR A 12 19.32 -9.22 -1.28
CA THR A 12 20.79 -9.21 -1.37
C THR A 12 21.38 -10.39 -0.60
N ARG A 13 22.67 -10.72 -0.82
CA ARG A 13 23.36 -11.74 -0.03
C ARG A 13 23.53 -11.24 1.41
N SER A 14 23.01 -11.99 2.38
CA SER A 14 23.04 -11.64 3.82
C SER A 14 24.44 -11.39 4.38
N GLU A 15 25.46 -11.96 3.73
CA GLU A 15 26.88 -11.83 4.09
C GLU A 15 27.44 -10.42 3.86
N LEU A 16 26.83 -9.64 2.96
CA LEU A 16 27.39 -8.36 2.50
C LEU A 16 27.04 -7.18 3.41
N TYR A 17 25.96 -7.27 4.20
CA TYR A 17 25.48 -6.14 5.01
C TYR A 17 24.80 -6.58 6.33
N PRO A 18 25.55 -7.08 7.33
CA PRO A 18 24.99 -7.54 8.61
C PRO A 18 24.30 -6.45 9.44
N SER A 19 24.53 -5.17 9.13
CA SER A 19 23.87 -4.03 9.76
C SER A 19 22.40 -3.88 9.37
N ILE A 20 22.02 -4.25 8.14
CA ILE A 20 20.67 -4.07 7.58
C ILE A 20 19.71 -5.18 8.05
N VAL A 21 20.26 -6.31 8.50
CA VAL A 21 19.49 -7.44 9.07
C VAL A 21 19.22 -7.25 10.58
N LYS A 22 19.65 -6.13 11.18
CA LYS A 22 19.35 -5.82 12.58
C LYS A 22 17.86 -5.51 12.72
N SER A 23 17.21 -6.23 13.62
CA SER A 23 15.83 -5.99 14.01
C SER A 23 15.62 -4.53 14.42
N VAL A 24 14.80 -3.81 13.65
CA VAL A 24 14.40 -2.42 13.94
C VAL A 24 13.39 -2.29 15.09
N LYS A 25 12.99 -3.40 15.75
CA LYS A 25 12.03 -3.41 16.87
C LYS A 25 12.30 -2.35 17.96
N ASP A 26 13.56 -1.95 18.13
CA ASP A 26 14.00 -0.98 19.13
C ASP A 26 14.29 0.43 18.60
N SER A 27 14.04 0.71 17.32
CA SER A 27 14.32 2.03 16.75
C SER A 27 13.50 3.12 17.44
N LYS A 28 14.13 4.29 17.65
CA LYS A 28 13.45 5.47 18.23
C LYS A 28 12.25 5.88 17.39
N PHE A 29 12.37 5.77 16.07
CA PHE A 29 11.30 6.02 15.11
C PHE A 29 10.09 5.09 15.35
N LEU A 30 10.27 3.76 15.35
CA LEU A 30 9.16 2.82 15.56
C LEU A 30 8.56 2.91 16.96
N LYS A 31 9.36 3.27 17.98
CA LYS A 31 8.85 3.53 19.34
C LYS A 31 7.98 4.78 19.38
N GLY A 32 8.47 5.92 18.89
CA GLY A 32 7.70 7.16 18.84
C GLY A 32 6.44 7.06 17.98
N PHE A 33 6.52 6.32 16.87
CA PHE A 33 5.38 6.07 16.01
C PHE A 33 4.30 5.20 16.70
N ARG A 34 4.70 4.12 17.39
CA ARG A 34 3.80 3.28 18.20
C ARG A 34 3.19 4.04 19.39
N GLU A 35 3.96 4.91 20.03
CA GLU A 35 3.47 5.76 21.13
C GLU A 35 2.45 6.78 20.65
N SER A 36 2.73 7.48 19.56
CA SER A 36 1.78 8.40 18.92
C SER A 36 0.51 7.67 18.49
N ALA A 37 0.63 6.47 17.92
CA ALA A 37 -0.53 5.68 17.53
C ALA A 37 -1.40 5.25 18.72
N ARG A 38 -0.80 4.93 19.87
CA ARG A 38 -1.54 4.67 21.12
C ARG A 38 -2.23 5.92 21.64
N GLU A 39 -1.56 7.07 21.58
CA GLU A 39 -2.10 8.35 22.03
C GLU A 39 -3.32 8.77 21.21
N PHE A 40 -3.26 8.63 19.89
CA PHE A 40 -4.35 8.99 18.98
C PHE A 40 -5.35 7.86 18.71
N GLY A 41 -5.18 6.70 19.36
CA GLY A 41 -6.06 5.54 19.19
C GLY A 41 -6.10 4.98 17.77
N CYS A 42 -5.02 5.14 16.99
CA CYS A 42 -4.94 4.68 15.61
C CYS A 42 -4.12 3.39 15.47
N TRP A 43 -4.47 2.55 14.50
CA TRP A 43 -3.78 1.27 14.25
C TRP A 43 -2.73 1.44 13.15
N ILE A 44 -1.54 0.89 13.38
CA ILE A 44 -0.41 0.89 12.43
C ILE A 44 -0.32 -0.50 11.77
N SER A 45 -0.34 -0.52 10.44
CA SER A 45 -0.01 -1.69 9.64
C SER A 45 1.48 -1.63 9.28
N ASP A 46 2.32 -2.28 10.09
CA ASP A 46 3.62 -2.77 9.63
C ASP A 46 3.37 -4.07 8.84
N SER A 47 4.23 -4.46 7.89
CA SER A 47 4.01 -5.57 6.94
C SER A 47 3.85 -6.96 7.58
N PHE A 48 3.68 -7.05 8.89
CA PHE A 48 3.31 -8.24 9.65
C PHE A 48 1.84 -8.19 10.07
N SER A 49 1.05 -9.11 9.51
CA SER A 49 -0.32 -9.39 9.93
C SER A 49 -0.39 -9.66 11.45
N VAL A 50 -1.04 -8.77 12.19
CA VAL A 50 -1.42 -9.02 13.58
C VAL A 50 -2.86 -9.55 13.57
N LYS A 51 -3.03 -10.86 13.81
CA LYS A 51 -4.33 -11.39 14.23
C LYS A 51 -4.62 -10.84 15.63
N SER A 52 -5.67 -10.03 15.74
CA SER A 52 -6.18 -9.55 17.03
C SER A 52 -7.48 -10.27 17.39
N ASN A 53 -7.54 -10.84 18.59
CA ASN A 53 -8.73 -11.48 19.17
C ASN A 53 -9.65 -10.48 19.92
N THR A 54 -9.59 -9.18 19.61
CA THR A 54 -10.50 -8.18 20.22
C THR A 54 -11.63 -7.81 19.27
N SER A 55 -12.84 -8.17 19.67
CA SER A 55 -14.09 -8.15 18.91
C SER A 55 -14.70 -6.75 18.64
N ASN A 56 -13.95 -5.66 18.82
CA ASN A 56 -14.53 -4.30 18.85
C ASN A 56 -13.93 -3.26 17.89
N ILE A 57 -12.98 -3.61 17.01
CA ILE A 57 -12.55 -2.68 15.94
C ILE A 57 -12.40 -3.44 14.60
N ILE A 58 -13.31 -3.10 13.68
CA ILE A 58 -13.52 -3.71 12.36
C ILE A 58 -12.55 -3.07 11.36
N LEU A 59 -11.25 -3.37 11.43
CA LEU A 59 -10.38 -3.40 10.24
C LEU A 59 -10.36 -4.83 9.69
N ASN A 60 -11.50 -5.51 9.76
CA ASN A 60 -11.65 -6.85 9.24
C ASN A 60 -11.48 -6.77 7.73
N ASN A 61 -10.46 -7.48 7.24
CA ASN A 61 -10.20 -7.84 5.84
C ASN A 61 -9.40 -6.77 5.04
N VAL A 62 -8.10 -6.69 5.34
CA VAL A 62 -7.11 -6.12 4.43
C VAL A 62 -6.57 -7.24 3.53
N GLY A 63 -6.80 -7.14 2.23
CA GLY A 63 -6.16 -8.00 1.23
C GLY A 63 -4.74 -7.53 0.98
N GLN A 64 -3.76 -8.42 1.19
CA GLN A 64 -2.34 -8.11 1.07
C GLN A 64 -1.80 -8.60 -0.26
N LEU A 65 -1.47 -7.67 -1.14
CA LEU A 65 -0.89 -7.94 -2.47
C LEU A 65 0.44 -7.21 -2.58
N ILE A 66 1.33 -7.66 -3.47
CA ILE A 66 2.68 -7.09 -3.57
C ILE A 66 2.92 -6.63 -5.00
N CYS A 67 3.30 -5.35 -5.15
CA CYS A 67 3.84 -4.74 -6.35
C CYS A 67 3.22 -5.24 -7.67
N TYR A 68 3.87 -6.20 -8.31
CA TYR A 68 3.51 -6.73 -9.61
C TYR A 68 2.10 -7.35 -9.64
N ASN A 69 1.54 -7.75 -8.50
CA ASN A 69 0.16 -8.20 -8.38
C ASN A 69 -0.86 -7.17 -8.86
N VAL A 70 -0.56 -5.87 -8.80
CA VAL A 70 -1.48 -4.81 -9.26
C VAL A 70 -1.81 -4.95 -10.75
N ARG A 71 -0.99 -5.68 -11.54
CA ARG A 71 -1.24 -5.95 -12.96
C ARG A 71 -2.31 -7.00 -13.20
N PHE A 72 -2.57 -7.87 -12.24
CA PHE A 72 -3.53 -8.96 -12.32
C PHE A 72 -4.77 -8.59 -11.52
N ALA A 73 -5.95 -8.72 -12.12
CA ALA A 73 -7.21 -8.38 -11.46
C ALA A 73 -7.67 -9.53 -10.54
N GLU A 74 -7.34 -10.76 -10.91
CA GLU A 74 -7.78 -11.99 -10.28
C GLU A 74 -7.44 -12.05 -8.78
N PRO A 75 -6.21 -11.74 -8.34
CA PRO A 75 -5.89 -11.74 -6.91
C PRO A 75 -6.71 -10.71 -6.12
N ALA A 76 -6.97 -9.53 -6.70
CA ALA A 76 -7.76 -8.48 -6.07
C ALA A 76 -9.23 -8.89 -5.92
N ILE A 77 -9.78 -9.54 -6.96
CA ILE A 77 -11.13 -10.10 -6.97
C ILE A 77 -11.26 -11.20 -5.91
N ILE A 78 -10.28 -12.10 -5.80
CA ILE A 78 -10.26 -13.17 -4.78
C ILE A 78 -10.24 -12.56 -3.37
N HIS A 79 -9.41 -11.54 -3.12
CA HIS A 79 -9.40 -10.85 -1.84
C HIS A 79 -10.75 -10.18 -1.52
N HIS A 80 -11.39 -9.53 -2.50
CA HIS A 80 -12.74 -9.00 -2.32
C HIS A 80 -13.73 -10.10 -1.92
N ASN A 81 -13.72 -11.23 -2.64
CA ASN A 81 -14.62 -12.36 -2.35
C ASN A 81 -14.34 -12.99 -0.97
N CYS A 82 -13.10 -12.90 -0.48
CA CYS A 82 -12.73 -13.22 0.91
C CYS A 82 -13.13 -12.12 1.93
N GLY A 83 -13.86 -11.10 1.50
CA GLY A 83 -14.41 -10.03 2.33
C GLY A 83 -13.55 -8.78 2.43
N ALA A 84 -12.50 -8.62 1.62
CA ALA A 84 -11.62 -7.45 1.70
C ALA A 84 -12.37 -6.13 1.52
N ASN A 85 -12.08 -5.17 2.40
CA ASN A 85 -12.54 -3.79 2.31
C ASN A 85 -11.41 -2.86 1.88
N ILE A 86 -10.16 -3.30 2.09
CA ILE A 86 -8.94 -2.58 1.77
C ILE A 86 -8.02 -3.56 1.05
N LEU A 87 -7.36 -3.12 -0.03
CA LEU A 87 -6.29 -3.83 -0.71
C LEU A 87 -5.00 -3.03 -0.56
N SER A 88 -3.92 -3.67 -0.12
CA SER A 88 -2.59 -3.06 -0.07
C SER A 88 -1.71 -3.57 -1.21
N TYR A 89 -0.91 -2.66 -1.77
CA TYR A 89 0.12 -2.93 -2.78
C TYR A 89 1.43 -2.24 -2.41
N PRO A 90 2.14 -2.65 -1.33
CA PRO A 90 3.54 -2.29 -1.15
C PRO A 90 4.36 -2.61 -2.41
N SER A 91 5.11 -1.63 -2.90
CA SER A 91 5.61 -1.63 -4.27
C SER A 91 6.96 -0.94 -4.48
N ALA A 92 7.72 -1.45 -5.45
CA ALA A 92 8.96 -0.86 -5.94
C ALA A 92 8.87 -0.67 -7.47
N PHE A 93 7.86 0.06 -7.94
CA PHE A 93 7.67 0.29 -9.38
C PHE A 93 8.87 1.05 -9.97
N THR A 94 9.35 0.65 -11.14
CA THR A 94 10.41 1.43 -11.83
C THR A 94 9.83 2.75 -12.36
N ILE A 95 10.64 3.80 -12.48
CA ILE A 95 10.18 5.13 -12.92
C ILE A 95 9.35 5.06 -14.22
N ARG A 96 9.87 4.40 -15.26
CA ARG A 96 9.20 4.36 -16.58
C ARG A 96 7.85 3.66 -16.53
N THR A 97 7.74 2.53 -15.84
CA THR A 97 6.45 1.80 -15.77
C THR A 97 5.51 2.42 -14.74
N GLY A 98 6.04 3.00 -13.68
CA GLY A 98 5.25 3.70 -12.67
C GLY A 98 4.53 4.90 -13.27
N GLY A 99 5.26 5.76 -14.00
CA GLY A 99 4.66 6.94 -14.64
C GLY A 99 3.58 6.64 -15.66
N ALA A 100 3.61 5.47 -16.29
CA ALA A 100 2.59 5.07 -17.24
C ALA A 100 1.40 4.35 -16.59
N HIS A 101 1.62 3.56 -15.53
CA HIS A 101 0.63 2.57 -15.09
C HIS A 101 0.20 2.66 -13.63
N TRP A 102 1.00 3.26 -12.75
CA TRP A 102 0.82 3.14 -11.30
C TRP A 102 -0.56 3.63 -10.85
N GLU A 103 -0.87 4.90 -11.11
CA GLU A 103 -2.15 5.49 -10.74
C GLU A 103 -3.32 4.75 -11.40
N THR A 104 -3.22 4.49 -12.71
CA THR A 104 -4.27 3.83 -13.49
C THR A 104 -4.63 2.45 -12.93
N LEU A 105 -3.61 1.64 -12.61
CA LEU A 105 -3.83 0.29 -12.08
C LEU A 105 -4.39 0.33 -10.66
N LEU A 106 -3.89 1.19 -9.78
CA LEU A 106 -4.45 1.30 -8.42
C LEU A 106 -5.91 1.74 -8.43
N LYS A 107 -6.27 2.74 -9.26
CA LYS A 107 -7.66 3.18 -9.44
C LYS A 107 -8.54 2.08 -10.02
N ALA A 108 -8.04 1.36 -11.03
CA ALA A 108 -8.78 0.23 -11.59
C ALA A 108 -9.10 -0.83 -10.52
N ARG A 109 -8.12 -1.20 -9.69
CA ARG A 109 -8.33 -2.16 -8.59
C ARG A 109 -9.33 -1.64 -7.58
N ALA A 110 -9.32 -0.34 -7.26
CA ALA A 110 -10.26 0.24 -6.30
C ALA A 110 -11.70 0.20 -6.82
N ILE A 111 -11.89 0.60 -8.08
CA ILE A 111 -13.21 0.66 -8.73
C ILE A 111 -13.77 -0.74 -8.94
N GLU A 112 -13.00 -1.66 -9.54
CA GLU A 112 -13.52 -2.98 -9.95
C GLU A 112 -13.78 -3.93 -8.78
N THR A 113 -13.11 -3.68 -7.64
CA THR A 113 -13.31 -4.45 -6.41
C THR A 113 -14.14 -3.71 -5.37
N GLN A 114 -14.52 -2.46 -5.63
CA GLN A 114 -15.13 -1.58 -4.62
C GLN A 114 -14.40 -1.70 -3.27
N CYS A 115 -13.08 -1.56 -3.29
CA CYS A 115 -12.23 -1.57 -2.10
C CYS A 115 -11.45 -0.27 -2.04
N TYR A 116 -11.08 0.15 -0.83
CA TYR A 116 -9.99 1.11 -0.71
C TYR A 116 -8.70 0.45 -1.20
N VAL A 117 -7.87 1.18 -1.94
CA VAL A 117 -6.58 0.69 -2.42
C VAL A 117 -5.48 1.56 -1.87
N ILE A 118 -4.46 0.92 -1.30
CA ILE A 118 -3.31 1.59 -0.71
C ILE A 118 -2.06 1.12 -1.43
N GLY A 119 -1.52 1.98 -2.29
CA GLY A 119 -0.25 1.75 -2.95
C GLY A 119 0.86 2.46 -2.18
N ALA A 120 1.55 1.78 -1.28
CA ALA A 120 2.78 2.29 -0.67
C ALA A 120 3.95 1.98 -1.61
N ALA A 121 4.71 2.99 -2.01
CA ALA A 121 5.74 2.87 -3.03
C ALA A 121 7.11 3.33 -2.54
N GLN A 122 8.14 2.57 -2.89
CA GLN A 122 9.53 2.90 -2.63
C GLN A 122 9.99 4.16 -3.36
N VAL A 123 11.02 4.76 -2.78
CA VAL A 123 11.70 5.97 -3.21
C VAL A 123 13.17 5.66 -3.51
N GLY A 124 13.78 6.46 -4.39
CA GLY A 124 15.23 6.59 -4.43
C GLY A 124 15.88 5.80 -5.56
N THR A 125 17.20 5.95 -5.66
CA THR A 125 18.05 5.16 -6.54
C THR A 125 18.66 4.01 -5.75
N HIS A 126 18.39 2.79 -6.20
CA HIS A 126 18.81 1.56 -5.54
C HIS A 126 20.12 1.01 -6.08
N ILE A 127 20.39 1.26 -7.36
CA ILE A 127 21.62 0.86 -8.06
C ILE A 127 22.04 2.05 -8.92
N GLU A 128 23.30 2.49 -8.82
CA GLU A 128 23.81 3.61 -9.62
C GLU A 128 24.13 3.18 -11.06
N VAL A 129 24.64 1.95 -11.26
CA VAL A 129 25.06 1.44 -12.57
C VAL A 129 24.68 -0.05 -12.74
N PRO A 130 23.73 -0.41 -13.62
CA PRO A 130 22.83 0.49 -14.35
C PRO A 130 21.88 1.23 -13.38
N MET A 131 21.52 2.48 -13.69
CA MET A 131 20.68 3.28 -12.82
C MET A 131 19.29 2.65 -12.65
N MET A 132 18.98 2.23 -11.43
CA MET A 132 17.68 1.65 -11.07
C MET A 132 17.05 2.47 -9.95
N ALA A 133 15.96 3.15 -10.26
CA ALA A 133 15.24 4.01 -9.33
C ALA A 133 13.75 3.69 -9.33
N SER A 134 13.11 3.90 -8.17
CA SER A 134 11.68 3.65 -7.99
C SER A 134 10.82 4.88 -8.24
N TRP A 135 9.58 4.63 -8.66
CA TRP A 135 8.62 5.62 -9.10
C TRP A 135 8.13 6.53 -7.96
N ARG A 136 7.95 6.01 -6.74
CA ARG A 136 7.21 6.68 -5.64
C ARG A 136 5.71 6.76 -5.92
N HIS A 137 5.12 7.94 -5.70
CA HIS A 137 3.70 8.26 -5.80
C HIS A 137 2.84 7.34 -4.92
N SER A 138 3.27 7.14 -3.66
CA SER A 138 2.45 6.47 -2.66
C SER A 138 1.09 7.16 -2.57
N MET A 139 0.01 6.40 -2.65
CA MET A 139 -1.34 6.98 -2.66
C MET A 139 -2.39 6.06 -2.05
N ILE A 140 -3.47 6.67 -1.60
CA ILE A 140 -4.68 6.01 -1.09
C ILE A 140 -5.83 6.38 -2.02
N VAL A 141 -6.51 5.36 -2.55
CA VAL A 141 -7.64 5.49 -3.48
C VAL A 141 -8.89 4.94 -2.82
N ASP A 142 -10.01 5.65 -2.93
CA ASP A 142 -11.31 5.20 -2.45
C ASP A 142 -11.96 4.17 -3.41
N PRO A 143 -13.02 3.47 -2.98
CA PRO A 143 -13.76 2.51 -3.80
C PRO A 143 -14.39 3.10 -5.08
N TRP A 144 -14.46 4.42 -5.23
CA TRP A 144 -14.96 5.12 -6.40
C TRP A 144 -13.83 5.53 -7.37
N GLY A 145 -12.58 5.28 -7.01
CA GLY A 145 -11.40 5.66 -7.79
C GLY A 145 -10.88 7.07 -7.50
N THR A 146 -11.40 7.76 -6.48
CA THR A 146 -10.90 9.07 -6.04
C THR A 146 -9.61 8.89 -5.24
N ILE A 147 -8.58 9.67 -5.56
CA ILE A 147 -7.34 9.68 -4.78
C ILE A 147 -7.57 10.54 -3.55
N LEU A 148 -7.64 9.92 -2.37
CA LEU A 148 -7.90 10.59 -1.10
C LEU A 148 -6.66 11.29 -0.56
N SER A 149 -5.48 10.69 -0.78
CA SER A 149 -4.22 11.20 -0.29
C SER A 149 -3.07 10.66 -1.14
N ARG A 150 -2.02 11.46 -1.32
CA ARG A 150 -0.80 11.07 -2.02
C ARG A 150 0.41 11.70 -1.33
N VAL A 151 1.54 11.00 -1.35
CA VAL A 151 2.83 11.61 -0.99
C VAL A 151 3.22 12.59 -2.11
N PRO A 152 3.69 13.81 -1.78
CA PRO A 152 4.07 14.82 -2.78
C PRO A 152 5.09 14.32 -3.80
N ASP A 153 4.95 14.83 -5.03
CA ASP A 153 5.75 14.41 -6.18
C ASP A 153 7.08 15.17 -6.31
N ASP A 154 7.32 16.17 -5.44
CA ASP A 154 8.43 17.12 -5.56
C ASP A 154 9.77 16.45 -5.24
N ILE A 155 10.40 15.84 -6.24
CA ILE A 155 11.71 15.22 -6.08
C ILE A 155 12.77 16.34 -5.94
N PRO A 156 13.46 16.47 -4.80
CA PRO A 156 14.40 17.56 -4.56
C PRO A 156 15.63 17.46 -5.49
N SER A 157 15.95 16.27 -6.03
CA SER A 157 16.99 16.07 -7.04
C SER A 157 16.78 14.81 -7.89
N ILE A 158 17.46 14.71 -9.04
CA ILE A 158 17.56 13.47 -9.83
C ILE A 158 19.05 13.08 -9.92
N PRO A 159 19.48 11.92 -9.37
CA PRO A 159 18.69 10.95 -8.61
C PRO A 159 18.12 11.53 -7.29
N PRO A 160 17.02 10.96 -6.76
CA PRO A 160 16.48 11.40 -5.47
C PRO A 160 17.53 11.18 -4.38
N PRO A 161 17.63 12.08 -3.37
CA PRO A 161 18.58 11.90 -2.30
C PRO A 161 18.26 10.62 -1.52
N SER A 162 19.31 9.95 -1.05
CA SER A 162 19.18 8.81 -0.16
C SER A 162 18.60 9.22 1.20
N ALA A 163 18.10 8.25 1.97
CA ALA A 163 17.57 8.55 3.30
C ALA A 163 18.62 9.17 4.26
N ASP A 164 19.91 8.91 4.00
CA ASP A 164 21.02 9.48 4.76
C ASP A 164 21.36 10.92 4.33
N GLU A 165 20.90 11.35 3.15
CA GLU A 165 21.16 12.69 2.59
C GLU A 165 20.04 13.69 2.91
N ASP A 166 18.81 13.21 3.10
CA ASP A 166 17.66 14.06 3.41
C ASP A 166 16.62 13.29 4.27
N GLU A 167 16.71 13.54 5.59
CA GLU A 167 15.90 12.87 6.61
C GLU A 167 14.42 13.30 6.57
N GLU A 168 14.13 14.53 6.13
CA GLU A 168 12.78 15.08 5.98
C GLU A 168 12.09 14.53 4.73
N TRP A 169 12.88 14.36 3.66
CA TRP A 169 12.42 13.76 2.42
C TRP A 169 12.12 12.26 2.51
N SER A 170 12.87 11.51 3.32
CA SER A 170 12.68 10.06 3.49
C SER A 170 11.45 9.69 4.34
N THR A 171 10.85 10.64 5.05
CA THR A 171 9.75 10.40 6.01
C THR A 171 8.37 10.86 5.55
N SER A 172 8.18 11.23 4.28
CA SER A 172 6.88 11.69 3.78
C SER A 172 5.81 10.58 3.78
N PHE A 173 4.64 10.84 4.36
CA PHE A 173 3.54 9.88 4.47
C PHE A 173 2.20 10.44 3.94
N ALA A 174 1.31 9.54 3.53
CA ALA A 174 -0.07 9.85 3.13
C ALA A 174 -1.05 9.33 4.18
N ILE A 175 -2.03 10.15 4.56
CA ILE A 175 -3.07 9.80 5.52
C ILE A 175 -4.44 10.01 4.88
N ALA A 176 -5.33 9.05 5.09
CA ALA A 176 -6.74 9.17 4.74
C ALA A 176 -7.64 8.51 5.80
N ASP A 177 -8.85 9.04 5.90
CA ASP A 177 -9.94 8.45 6.66
C ASP A 177 -10.67 7.39 5.82
N ILE A 178 -11.03 6.29 6.47
CA ILE A 178 -11.70 5.15 5.84
C ILE A 178 -13.11 5.08 6.42
N ASP A 179 -14.11 5.28 5.55
CA ASP A 179 -15.52 5.22 5.92
C ASP A 179 -16.16 3.92 5.39
N LEU A 180 -16.22 2.93 6.28
CA LEU A 180 -16.81 1.62 5.96
C LEU A 180 -18.32 1.70 5.73
N LYS A 181 -19.02 2.68 6.31
CA LYS A 181 -20.46 2.85 6.10
C LYS A 181 -20.74 3.34 4.69
N SER A 182 -19.95 4.30 4.20
CA SER A 182 -20.02 4.75 2.81
C SER A 182 -19.65 3.63 1.83
N LEU A 183 -18.65 2.80 2.16
CA LEU A 183 -18.30 1.62 1.38
C LEU A 183 -19.46 0.61 1.28
N GLU A 184 -20.11 0.27 2.40
CA GLU A 184 -21.27 -0.63 2.38
C GLU A 184 -22.42 -0.07 1.54
N ASN A 185 -22.70 1.23 1.68
CA ASN A 185 -23.72 1.90 0.89
C ASN A 185 -23.41 1.86 -0.61
N LEU A 186 -22.15 2.07 -0.99
CA LEU A 186 -21.71 1.96 -2.38
C LEU A 186 -22.00 0.56 -2.93
N ARG A 187 -21.54 -0.50 -2.23
CA ARG A 187 -21.75 -1.90 -2.65
C ARG A 187 -23.23 -2.26 -2.76
N ARG A 188 -24.09 -1.73 -1.88
CA ARG A 188 -25.55 -1.90 -1.99
C ARG A 188 -26.15 -1.17 -3.19
N SER A 189 -25.71 0.06 -3.44
CA SER A 189 -26.23 0.88 -4.55
C SER A 189 -25.76 0.38 -5.92
N MET A 190 -24.60 -0.27 -5.97
CA MET A 190 -23.98 -0.79 -7.19
C MET A 190 -23.39 -2.19 -6.91
N PRO A 191 -24.22 -3.24 -6.88
CA PRO A 191 -23.80 -4.58 -6.47
C PRO A 191 -23.10 -5.33 -7.60
N ILE A 192 -21.94 -4.83 -8.06
CA ILE A 192 -21.26 -5.33 -9.27
C ILE A 192 -20.86 -6.82 -9.17
N PHE A 193 -20.60 -7.34 -7.98
CA PHE A 193 -20.26 -8.74 -7.76
C PHE A 193 -21.47 -9.67 -7.83
N GLU A 194 -22.69 -9.17 -7.57
CA GLU A 194 -23.94 -9.92 -7.76
C GLU A 194 -24.35 -9.97 -9.24
N GLN A 195 -23.81 -9.05 -10.05
CA GLN A 195 -24.12 -8.90 -11.48
C GLN A 195 -23.12 -9.64 -12.40
N ARG A 196 -22.16 -10.38 -11.85
CA ARG A 196 -21.19 -11.16 -12.62
C ARG A 196 -21.86 -12.38 -13.27
N GLN A 197 -21.51 -12.65 -14.53
CA GLN A 197 -22.06 -13.75 -15.33
C GLN A 197 -21.29 -15.05 -15.10
N TYR A 198 -21.52 -15.67 -13.94
CA TYR A 198 -20.82 -16.90 -13.55
C TYR A 198 -21.20 -18.15 -14.36
N ASP A 199 -22.24 -18.04 -15.18
CA ASP A 199 -22.62 -18.99 -16.21
C ASP A 199 -21.68 -18.92 -17.45
N ILE A 200 -21.02 -17.79 -17.68
CA ILE A 200 -20.06 -17.59 -18.78
C ILE A 200 -18.62 -17.82 -18.34
N TYR A 201 -18.26 -17.43 -17.11
CA TYR A 201 -16.91 -17.61 -16.57
C TYR A 201 -16.95 -18.08 -15.12
N PRO A 202 -15.95 -18.85 -14.65
CA PRO A 202 -15.97 -19.38 -13.29
C PRO A 202 -15.87 -18.25 -12.25
N LYS A 203 -16.50 -18.49 -11.10
CA LYS A 203 -16.31 -17.66 -9.92
C LYS A 203 -14.88 -17.87 -9.39
N LEU A 204 -14.23 -16.77 -9.01
CA LEU A 204 -12.89 -16.78 -8.43
C LEU A 204 -13.04 -16.78 -6.91
N ASP A 205 -12.78 -17.90 -6.25
CA ASP A 205 -12.92 -18.09 -4.80
C ASP A 205 -11.55 -18.24 -4.12
#